data_AF-F0KI44-F1
#
_entry.id   AF-F0KI44-F1
#
_cell.length_a   1.000
_cell.length_b   1.000
_cell.length_c   1.000
_cell.angle_alpha   90.00
_cell.angle_beta   90.00
_cell.angle_gamma   90.00
#
_symmetry.space_group_name_H-M   'P 1'
#
loop_
_entity.id
_entity.type
_entity.pdbx_description
1 polymer ?
#
loop_
_entity_poly.entity_id
_entity_poly.type
_entity_poly.pdbx_seq_one_letter_code
_entity_poly.pdbx_strand_id
1 'polypeptide(L)'
;MIKDILLIHLFFRNNKKSKMHIKLNDYSNLGKHMNIPRFGLGTFRLKEQAVIDSVKTALDVGYRVIDTAQIYDNEAAIGQAIAESGVSRQDLFLTTKIWVDNFAQDKFIPSLKESLEKLRTDHVDLTLIHWPAPDLGVSIPEVMKLLLEAKQQGLTKQIGISNFNIELTQSN
;
A
#
# COMPACT_ATOMS: atom_id res chain seq x y z
N MET A 1 -1.55 11.84 18.10
CA MET A 1 -2.31 10.81 17.36
C MET A 1 -1.57 10.26 16.12
N ILE A 2 -0.30 10.66 15.89
CA ILE A 2 0.47 10.37 14.66
C ILE A 2 1.68 9.48 15.01
N LYS A 3 1.46 8.25 15.51
CA LYS A 3 2.57 7.34 15.84
C LYS A 3 2.67 6.11 14.94
N ASP A 4 1.64 5.80 14.16
CA ASP A 4 1.54 4.54 13.40
C ASP A 4 1.52 4.71 11.87
N ILE A 5 1.81 5.90 11.34
CA ILE A 5 1.82 6.15 9.89
C ILE A 5 3.21 5.83 9.35
N LEU A 6 3.27 4.83 8.47
CA LEU A 6 4.47 4.58 7.69
C LEU A 6 4.48 5.47 6.45
N LEU A 7 5.51 6.31 6.34
CA LEU A 7 5.76 7.08 5.13
C LEU A 7 6.57 6.22 4.15
N ILE A 8 5.93 5.73 3.08
CA ILE A 8 6.62 5.09 1.96
C ILE A 8 6.72 6.11 0.82
N HIS A 9 7.93 6.63 0.61
CA HIS A 9 8.28 7.40 -0.58
C HIS A 9 8.65 6.44 -1.72
N LEU A 10 7.72 6.14 -2.63
CA LEU A 10 8.05 5.52 -3.91
C LEU A 10 8.48 6.62 -4.90
N PHE A 11 9.79 6.80 -5.05
CA PHE A 11 10.35 7.65 -6.10
C PHE A 11 10.24 6.94 -7.45
N PHE A 12 9.27 7.31 -8.28
CA PHE A 12 9.39 7.12 -9.72
C PHE A 12 10.27 8.25 -10.30
N ARG A 13 11.33 7.81 -10.97
CA ARG A 13 12.50 8.57 -11.42
C ARG A 13 12.15 9.91 -12.11
N ASN A 14 12.66 11.01 -11.55
CA ASN A 14 13.21 12.11 -12.34
C ASN A 14 14.46 12.68 -11.64
N ASN A 15 15.55 12.76 -12.39
CA ASN A 15 16.90 13.11 -11.93
C ASN A 15 16.96 14.55 -11.37
N LYS A 16 16.91 14.74 -10.06
CA LYS A 16 17.75 15.72 -9.33
C LYS A 16 18.05 15.18 -7.93
N LYS A 17 19.34 15.00 -7.64
CA LYS A 17 19.85 14.58 -6.33
C LYS A 17 19.62 15.72 -5.32
N SER A 18 18.70 15.53 -4.38
CA SER A 18 18.75 16.21 -3.08
C SER A 18 18.84 15.15 -2.00
N LYS A 19 20.04 14.93 -1.47
CA LYS A 19 20.23 14.11 -0.28
C LYS A 19 19.68 14.91 0.91
N MET A 20 18.61 14.44 1.52
CA MET A 20 18.15 14.93 2.82
C MET A 20 18.43 13.85 3.86
N HIS A 21 19.37 14.12 4.77
CA HIS A 21 19.59 13.31 5.96
C HIS A 21 18.43 13.55 6.93
N ILE A 22 17.49 12.61 7.01
CA ILE A 22 16.54 12.55 8.11
C ILE A 22 17.26 11.85 9.27
N LYS A 23 17.46 12.54 10.39
CA LYS A 23 18.01 11.95 11.61
C LYS A 23 17.02 10.89 12.14
N LEU A 24 17.43 9.62 12.11
CA LEU A 24 16.67 8.44 12.57
C LEU A 24 16.61 8.28 14.10
N ASN A 25 16.85 9.34 14.87
CA ASN A 25 16.92 9.24 16.33
C ASN A 25 15.68 9.90 16.95
N ASP A 26 14.58 9.14 17.06
CA ASP A 26 13.58 9.23 18.16
C ASP A 26 12.42 8.22 17.99
N TYR A 27 12.74 6.94 17.77
CA TYR A 27 11.73 5.86 17.64
C TYR A 27 11.92 4.70 18.64
N SER A 28 12.69 4.90 19.72
CA SER A 28 13.11 3.87 20.68
C SER A 28 11.99 3.23 21.53
N ASN A 29 10.71 3.49 21.24
CA ASN A 29 9.58 2.87 21.95
C ASN A 29 8.42 2.41 21.05
N LEU A 30 8.63 2.23 19.74
CA LEU A 30 7.63 1.60 18.87
C LEU A 30 7.79 0.07 18.87
N GLY A 31 6.80 -0.61 19.44
CA GLY A 31 6.74 -2.06 19.56
C GLY A 31 6.86 -2.79 18.22
N LYS A 32 7.64 -3.87 18.22
CA LYS A 32 7.95 -4.80 17.11
C LYS A 32 8.43 -4.12 15.82
N HIS A 33 9.68 -4.40 15.45
CA HIS A 33 10.23 -4.11 14.12
C HIS A 33 9.21 -4.46 13.02
N MET A 34 8.64 -3.45 12.36
CA MET A 34 7.82 -3.66 11.18
C MET A 34 8.73 -4.20 10.08
N ASN A 35 8.68 -5.51 9.85
CA ASN A 35 9.56 -6.17 8.90
C ASN A 35 8.97 -6.05 7.49
N ILE A 36 9.25 -4.93 6.84
CA ILE A 36 8.90 -4.70 5.43
C ILE A 36 10.09 -5.16 4.59
N PRO A 37 9.92 -6.15 3.69
CA PRO A 37 11.04 -6.60 2.89
C PRO A 37 11.49 -5.49 1.92
N ARG A 38 12.79 -5.39 1.70
CA ARG A 38 13.41 -4.25 0.97
C ARG A 38 13.17 -4.25 -0.53
N PHE A 39 12.77 -5.40 -1.10
CA PHE A 39 12.61 -5.58 -2.54
C PHE A 39 11.26 -6.25 -2.84
N GLY A 40 10.59 -5.77 -3.88
CA GLY A 40 9.27 -6.24 -4.28
C GLY A 40 8.96 -5.97 -5.74
N LEU A 41 7.90 -6.62 -6.22
CA LEU A 41 7.37 -6.44 -7.56
C LEU A 41 6.29 -5.35 -7.55
N GLY A 42 6.54 -4.26 -8.27
CA GLY A 42 5.51 -3.26 -8.58
C GLY A 42 4.73 -3.67 -9.84
N THR A 43 3.41 -3.50 -9.82
CA THR A 43 2.51 -3.99 -10.88
C THR A 43 1.87 -2.90 -11.73
N PHE A 44 2.33 -1.65 -11.61
CA PHE A 44 1.81 -0.53 -12.39
C PHE A 44 1.93 -0.78 -13.90
N ARG A 45 0.84 -0.50 -14.64
CA ARG A 45 0.71 -0.69 -16.10
C ARG A 45 0.76 -2.12 -16.61
N LEU A 46 0.93 -3.12 -15.75
CA LEU A 46 0.76 -4.52 -16.15
C LEU A 46 -0.73 -4.83 -16.28
N LYS A 47 -1.11 -5.42 -17.41
CA LYS A 47 -2.50 -5.73 -17.77
C LYS A 47 -2.62 -7.19 -18.23
N GLU A 48 -3.84 -7.72 -18.11
CA GLU A 48 -4.22 -9.03 -18.67
C GLU A 48 -3.21 -10.14 -18.30
N GLN A 49 -2.77 -10.93 -19.27
CA GLN A 49 -1.84 -12.04 -19.04
C GLN A 49 -0.47 -11.57 -18.51
N ALA A 50 -0.03 -10.35 -18.86
CA ALA A 50 1.29 -9.86 -18.48
C ALA A 50 1.44 -9.68 -16.97
N VAL A 51 0.37 -9.29 -16.25
CA VAL A 51 0.42 -9.21 -14.78
C VAL A 51 0.48 -10.60 -14.15
N ILE A 52 -0.25 -11.57 -14.69
CA ILE A 52 -0.25 -12.95 -14.18
C ILE A 52 1.13 -13.56 -14.33
N ASP A 53 1.71 -13.49 -15.53
CA ASP A 53 3.03 -14.06 -15.83
C ASP A 53 4.13 -13.38 -14.99
N SER A 54 4.05 -12.05 -14.83
CA SER A 54 5.01 -11.29 -14.03
C SER A 54 4.96 -11.68 -12.55
N VAL A 55 3.76 -11.81 -11.98
CA VAL A 55 3.60 -12.21 -10.57
C VAL A 55 4.06 -13.64 -10.37
N LYS A 56 3.66 -14.59 -11.22
CA LYS A 56 4.10 -15.99 -11.11
C LYS A 56 5.61 -16.12 -11.21
N THR A 57 6.22 -15.50 -12.23
CA THR A 57 7.68 -15.48 -12.40
C THR A 57 8.38 -14.90 -11.19
N ALA A 58 7.90 -13.77 -10.65
CA ALA A 58 8.50 -13.16 -9.47
C ALA A 58 8.44 -14.10 -8.26
N LEU A 59 7.29 -14.74 -8.01
CA LEU A 59 7.12 -15.69 -6.92
C LEU A 59 8.03 -16.92 -7.06
N ASP A 60 8.15 -17.46 -8.29
CA ASP A 60 9.00 -18.59 -8.64
C ASP A 60 10.49 -18.30 -8.39
N VAL A 61 10.95 -17.09 -8.71
CA VAL A 61 12.35 -16.67 -8.47
C VAL A 61 12.59 -16.12 -7.06
N GLY A 62 11.59 -16.22 -6.17
CA GLY A 62 11.77 -15.97 -4.73
C GLY A 62 11.27 -14.61 -4.20
N TYR A 63 10.60 -13.80 -5.01
CA TYR A 63 9.98 -12.56 -4.50
C TYR A 63 8.86 -12.90 -3.52
N ARG A 64 8.73 -12.07 -2.49
CA ARG A 64 7.69 -12.19 -1.45
C ARG A 64 6.96 -10.89 -1.18
N VAL A 65 7.19 -9.85 -1.99
CA VAL A 65 6.50 -8.57 -1.88
C VAL A 65 5.85 -8.23 -3.22
N ILE A 66 4.55 -7.94 -3.18
CA ILE A 66 3.77 -7.51 -4.34
C ILE A 66 3.11 -6.17 -4.00
N ASP A 67 3.31 -5.18 -4.85
CA ASP A 67 2.74 -3.85 -4.75
C ASP A 67 1.77 -3.58 -5.91
N THR A 68 0.51 -3.31 -5.57
CA THR A 68 -0.56 -2.95 -6.51
C THR A 68 -1.34 -1.74 -6.00
N ALA A 69 -2.41 -1.34 -6.70
CA ALA A 69 -3.33 -0.29 -6.32
C ALA A 69 -4.68 -0.48 -7.04
N GLN A 70 -5.77 0.00 -6.43
CA GLN A 70 -7.11 -0.04 -7.02
C GLN A 70 -7.14 0.50 -8.45
N ILE A 71 -6.50 1.64 -8.70
CA ILE A 71 -6.49 2.31 -10.01
C ILE A 71 -5.70 1.55 -11.09
N TYR A 72 -4.87 0.56 -10.71
CA TYR A 72 -4.15 -0.23 -11.70
C TYR A 72 -5.07 -1.23 -12.38
N ASP A 73 -6.24 -1.50 -11.78
CA ASP A 73 -7.28 -2.37 -12.34
C ASP A 73 -6.69 -3.71 -12.81
N ASN A 74 -5.95 -4.34 -11.89
CA ASN A 74 -5.29 -5.63 -12.08
C ASN A 74 -5.25 -6.50 -10.81
N GLU A 75 -5.89 -6.07 -9.72
CA GLU A 75 -5.93 -6.78 -8.44
C GLU A 75 -6.51 -8.21 -8.57
N ALA A 76 -7.53 -8.39 -9.41
CA ALA A 76 -8.14 -9.70 -9.66
C ALA A 76 -7.17 -10.70 -10.29
N ALA A 77 -6.37 -10.23 -11.26
CA ALA A 77 -5.36 -11.04 -11.93
C ALA A 77 -4.18 -11.36 -10.99
N ILE A 78 -3.81 -10.43 -10.10
CA ILE A 78 -2.82 -10.67 -9.05
C ILE A 78 -3.33 -11.73 -8.06
N GLY A 79 -4.58 -11.63 -7.62
CA GLY A 79 -5.20 -12.64 -6.74
C GLY A 79 -5.24 -14.02 -7.37
N GLN A 80 -5.52 -14.12 -8.67
CA GLN A 80 -5.40 -15.36 -9.43
C GLN A 80 -3.96 -15.89 -9.43
N ALA A 81 -2.99 -15.06 -9.81
CA ALA A 81 -1.59 -15.46 -9.89
C ALA A 81 -1.02 -15.95 -8.56
N ILE A 82 -1.39 -15.30 -7.44
CA ILE A 82 -1.02 -15.72 -6.09
C ILE A 82 -1.64 -17.10 -5.78
N ALA A 83 -2.94 -17.27 -6.02
CA ALA A 83 -3.63 -18.53 -5.75
C ALA A 83 -3.05 -19.72 -6.56
N GLU A 84 -2.64 -19.47 -7.80
CA GLU A 84 -2.02 -20.48 -8.67
C GLU A 84 -0.54 -20.76 -8.35
N SER A 85 0.14 -19.88 -7.62
CA SER A 85 1.59 -20.00 -7.36
C SER A 85 1.93 -21.08 -6.33
N GLY A 86 0.98 -21.49 -5.49
CA GLY A 86 1.22 -22.37 -4.34
C GLY A 86 2.00 -21.73 -3.19
N VAL A 87 2.35 -20.44 -3.26
CA VAL A 87 3.01 -19.72 -2.15
C VAL A 87 1.98 -19.41 -1.06
N SER A 88 2.32 -19.70 0.19
CA SER A 88 1.44 -19.43 1.32
C SER A 88 1.23 -17.92 1.51
N ARG A 89 -0.01 -17.50 1.78
CA ARG A 89 -0.36 -16.09 2.01
C ARG A 89 0.48 -15.46 3.12
N GLN A 90 0.82 -16.22 4.17
CA GLN A 90 1.61 -15.74 5.31
C GLN A 90 3.07 -15.41 4.96
N ASP A 91 3.58 -15.96 3.85
CA ASP A 91 4.93 -15.72 3.37
C ASP A 91 5.00 -14.48 2.45
N LEU A 92 3.85 -13.87 2.14
CA LEU A 92 3.74 -12.71 1.27
C LEU A 92 3.53 -11.41 2.06
N PHE A 93 4.15 -10.35 1.55
CA PHE A 93 3.87 -8.97 1.90
C PHE A 93 3.10 -8.31 0.74
N LEU A 94 1.79 -8.19 0.89
CA LEU A 94 0.91 -7.64 -0.14
C LEU A 94 0.54 -6.20 0.20
N THR A 95 0.73 -5.29 -0.76
CA THR A 95 0.37 -3.87 -0.64
C THR A 95 -0.69 -3.50 -1.67
N THR A 96 -1.74 -2.81 -1.24
CA THR A 96 -2.63 -2.07 -2.15
C THR A 96 -2.77 -0.61 -1.73
N LYS A 97 -3.37 0.21 -2.59
CA LYS A 97 -3.54 1.65 -2.39
C LYS A 97 -4.96 2.08 -2.73
N ILE A 98 -5.57 2.83 -1.83
CA ILE A 98 -6.90 3.41 -2.00
C ILE A 98 -6.80 4.58 -2.97
N TRP A 99 -7.65 4.56 -4.01
CA TRP A 99 -7.73 5.63 -5.00
C TRP A 99 -8.56 6.82 -4.50
N VAL A 100 -8.29 8.01 -5.04
CA VAL A 100 -8.85 9.28 -4.55
C VAL A 100 -10.38 9.32 -4.57
N ASP A 101 -11.01 8.61 -5.50
CA ASP A 101 -12.48 8.54 -5.64
C ASP A 101 -13.17 7.79 -4.48
N ASN A 102 -12.39 7.03 -3.70
CA ASN A 102 -12.85 6.17 -2.61
C ASN A 102 -12.58 6.76 -1.22
N PHE A 103 -12.19 8.04 -1.12
CA PHE A 103 -11.90 8.68 0.17
C PHE A 103 -13.13 9.09 0.99
N ALA A 104 -14.33 8.99 0.44
CA ALA A 104 -15.56 9.24 1.21
C ALA A 104 -15.77 8.16 2.29
N GLN A 105 -16.29 8.56 3.45
CA GLN A 105 -16.47 7.68 4.62
C GLN A 105 -17.28 6.42 4.31
N ASP A 106 -18.33 6.56 3.49
CA ASP A 106 -19.21 5.48 3.05
C ASP A 106 -18.59 4.59 1.95
N LYS A 107 -17.50 5.03 1.32
CA LYS A 107 -16.82 4.30 0.22
C LYS A 107 -15.52 3.63 0.63
N PHE A 108 -14.80 4.19 1.60
CA PHE A 108 -13.43 3.80 1.90
C PHE A 108 -13.31 2.32 2.27
N ILE A 109 -13.99 1.90 3.34
CA ILE A 109 -13.96 0.50 3.79
C ILE A 109 -14.53 -0.46 2.73
N PRO A 110 -15.70 -0.18 2.10
CA PRO A 110 -16.20 -1.02 1.01
C PRO A 110 -15.20 -1.19 -0.14
N SER A 111 -14.51 -0.13 -0.56
CA SER A 111 -13.51 -0.21 -1.63
C SER A 111 -12.31 -1.08 -1.27
N LEU A 112 -11.86 -1.04 -0.01
CA LEU A 112 -10.78 -1.92 0.43
C LEU A 112 -11.25 -3.39 0.47
N LYS A 113 -12.48 -3.64 0.92
CA LYS A 113 -13.06 -5.00 0.90
C LYS A 113 -13.18 -5.54 -0.53
N GLU A 114 -13.54 -4.71 -1.49
CA GLU A 114 -13.54 -5.08 -2.91
C GLU A 114 -12.13 -5.43 -3.40
N SER A 115 -11.11 -4.65 -3.03
CA SER A 115 -9.71 -5.00 -3.32
C SER A 115 -9.30 -6.34 -2.71
N LEU A 116 -9.70 -6.61 -1.46
CA LEU A 116 -9.44 -7.86 -0.76
C LEU A 116 -10.10 -9.06 -1.44
N GLU A 117 -11.35 -8.91 -1.89
CA GLU A 117 -12.06 -9.92 -2.68
C GLU A 117 -11.32 -10.21 -4.00
N LYS A 118 -10.95 -9.16 -4.75
CA LYS A 118 -10.16 -9.28 -5.99
C LYS A 118 -8.83 -9.98 -5.75
N LEU A 119 -8.13 -9.62 -4.68
CA LEU A 119 -6.85 -10.21 -4.28
C LEU A 119 -6.99 -11.61 -3.65
N ARG A 120 -8.23 -12.06 -3.40
CA ARG A 120 -8.56 -13.37 -2.80
C ARG A 120 -7.92 -13.57 -1.43
N THR A 121 -7.94 -12.54 -0.59
CA THR A 121 -7.40 -12.56 0.77
C THR A 121 -8.30 -11.77 1.71
N ASP A 122 -8.25 -12.08 3.00
CA ASP A 122 -8.97 -11.38 4.07
C ASP A 122 -8.26 -10.10 4.54
N HIS A 123 -6.97 -9.96 4.27
CA HIS A 123 -6.18 -8.78 4.64
C HIS A 123 -4.99 -8.53 3.71
N VAL A 124 -4.53 -7.28 3.65
CA VAL A 124 -3.22 -6.91 3.09
C VAL A 124 -2.22 -6.62 4.21
N ASP A 125 -0.93 -6.67 3.90
CA ASP A 125 0.12 -6.33 4.87
C ASP A 125 0.27 -4.82 5.02
N LEU A 126 -0.08 -4.07 3.98
CA LEU A 126 -0.01 -2.62 3.94
C LEU A 126 -1.10 -2.02 3.05
N THR A 127 -1.83 -1.04 3.58
CA THR A 127 -2.72 -0.17 2.79
C THR A 127 -2.18 1.24 2.77
N LEU A 128 -2.09 1.83 1.57
CA LEU A 128 -1.65 3.21 1.38
C LEU A 128 -2.78 4.11 0.88
N ILE A 129 -2.74 5.39 1.25
CA ILE A 129 -3.39 6.44 0.45
C ILE A 129 -2.56 6.64 -0.81
N HIS A 130 -3.17 6.50 -1.99
CA HIS A 130 -2.40 6.55 -3.23
C HIS A 130 -1.90 7.96 -3.55
N TRP A 131 -2.73 8.99 -3.39
CA TRP A 131 -2.36 10.39 -3.60
C TRP A 131 -3.07 11.29 -2.59
N PRO A 132 -2.42 12.37 -2.11
CA PRO A 132 -3.15 13.44 -1.46
C PRO A 132 -4.05 14.14 -2.49
N ALA A 133 -5.25 14.53 -2.09
CA ALA A 133 -6.19 15.23 -2.97
C ALA A 133 -6.85 16.47 -2.30
N PRO A 134 -6.07 17.36 -1.65
CA PRO A 134 -6.63 18.54 -0.98
C PRO A 134 -7.39 19.45 -1.95
N ASP A 135 -6.94 19.54 -3.21
CA ASP A 135 -7.61 20.32 -4.26
C ASP A 135 -9.00 19.76 -4.63
N LEU A 136 -9.28 18.50 -4.29
CA LEU A 136 -10.59 17.87 -4.42
C LEU A 136 -11.43 17.98 -3.14
N GLY A 137 -11.00 18.81 -2.18
CA GLY A 137 -11.68 18.99 -0.89
C GLY A 137 -11.43 17.87 0.12
N VAL A 138 -10.45 16.98 -0.14
CA VAL A 138 -10.15 15.85 0.75
C VAL A 138 -9.38 16.33 1.97
N SER A 139 -9.96 16.10 3.15
CA SER A 139 -9.28 16.30 4.43
C SER A 139 -8.33 15.13 4.72
N ILE A 140 -7.02 15.40 4.76
CA ILE A 140 -6.00 14.40 5.10
C ILE A 140 -6.25 13.77 6.49
N PRO A 141 -6.52 14.54 7.57
CA PRO A 141 -6.85 13.94 8.86
C PRO A 141 -8.03 12.98 8.82
N GLU A 142 -9.09 13.28 8.06
CA GLU A 142 -10.25 12.38 7.94
C GLU A 142 -9.89 11.09 7.20
N VAL A 143 -9.16 11.18 6.09
CA VAL A 143 -8.70 10.01 5.35
C VAL A 143 -7.77 9.12 6.21
N MET A 144 -6.94 9.73 7.05
CA MET A 144 -6.09 8.98 7.98
C MET A 144 -6.90 8.25 9.06
N LYS A 145 -8.02 8.83 9.53
CA LYS A 145 -8.94 8.13 10.45
C LYS A 145 -9.57 6.90 9.79
N LEU A 146 -9.95 7.01 8.51
CA LEU A 146 -10.49 5.87 7.75
C LEU A 146 -9.46 4.75 7.56
N LEU A 147 -8.18 5.09 7.33
CA LEU A 147 -7.10 4.10 7.34
C LEU A 147 -6.93 3.42 8.69
N LEU A 148 -6.98 4.19 9.79
CA LEU A 148 -6.89 3.63 11.13
C LEU A 148 -8.06 2.68 11.42
N GLU A 149 -9.27 3.03 11.00
CA GLU A 149 -10.44 2.17 11.09
C GLU A 149 -10.24 0.86 10.32
N ALA A 150 -9.72 0.92 9.09
CA ALA A 150 -9.40 -0.28 8.30
C ALA A 150 -8.41 -1.21 9.02
N LYS A 151 -7.40 -0.64 9.68
CA LYS A 151 -6.43 -1.39 10.50
C LYS A 151 -7.10 -2.02 11.73
N GLN A 152 -7.98 -1.28 12.42
CA GLN A 152 -8.73 -1.79 13.57
C GLN A 152 -9.68 -2.94 13.19
N GLN A 153 -10.24 -2.91 11.99
CA GLN A 153 -11.05 -4.00 11.43
C GLN A 153 -10.23 -5.21 10.95
N GLY A 154 -8.89 -5.14 11.00
CA GLY A 154 -8.00 -6.24 10.57
C GLY A 154 -7.86 -6.37 9.04
N LEU A 155 -8.41 -5.45 8.25
CA LEU A 155 -8.34 -5.46 6.79
C LEU A 155 -6.91 -5.18 6.28
N THR A 156 -6.07 -4.59 7.13
CA THR A 156 -4.68 -4.30 6.85
C THR A 156 -3.83 -4.35 8.11
N LYS A 157 -2.61 -4.88 8.02
CA LYS A 157 -1.68 -4.93 9.16
C LYS A 157 -1.00 -3.59 9.40
N GLN A 158 -0.67 -2.86 8.34
CA GLN A 158 0.05 -1.59 8.37
C GLN A 158 -0.63 -0.56 7.49
N ILE A 159 -0.46 0.72 7.83
CA ILE A 159 -1.06 1.83 7.09
C ILE A 159 0.02 2.85 6.73
N GLY A 160 -0.19 3.54 5.61
CA GLY A 160 0.74 4.56 5.17
C GLY A 160 0.17 5.45 4.08
N ILE A 161 1.06 6.24 3.49
CA ILE A 161 0.73 7.22 2.46
C ILE A 161 1.75 7.16 1.32
N SER A 162 1.29 7.46 0.10
CA SER A 162 2.08 7.54 -1.13
C SER A 162 1.92 8.91 -1.77
N ASN A 163 3.00 9.46 -2.33
CA ASN A 163 3.02 10.74 -3.05
C ASN A 163 2.69 11.99 -2.20
N PHE A 164 2.88 11.93 -0.88
CA PHE A 164 2.76 13.10 0.00
C PHE A 164 4.10 13.84 0.03
N ASN A 165 4.06 15.17 -0.11
CA ASN A 165 5.23 16.01 0.15
C ASN A 165 5.46 16.16 1.67
N ILE A 166 6.62 16.68 2.07
CA ILE A 166 6.99 16.80 3.50
C ILE A 166 5.96 17.61 4.29
N GLU A 167 5.49 18.72 3.73
CA GLU A 167 4.52 19.61 4.36
C GLU A 167 3.22 18.88 4.72
N LEU A 168 2.66 18.10 3.79
CA LEU A 168 1.47 17.30 4.01
C LEU A 168 1.66 16.19 5.05
N THR A 169 2.91 15.76 5.31
CA THR A 169 3.20 14.76 6.36
C THR A 169 3.43 15.36 7.75
N GLN A 170 3.65 16.66 7.83
CA GLN A 170 3.96 17.38 9.08
C GLN A 170 2.79 18.24 9.57
N SER A 171 1.80 18.47 8.71
CA SER A 171 0.61 19.27 9.02
C SER A 171 -0.27 18.51 10.03
N ASN A 172 -0.42 19.09 11.22
CA ASN A 172 -1.26 18.59 12.33
C ASN A 172 -2.69 19.09 12.22
#